data_AF-A0A6P6MWL8-F1
#
_entry.id   AF-A0A6P6MWL8-F1
#
_cell.length_a   1.000
_cell.length_b   1.000
_cell.length_c   1.000
_cell.angle_alpha   90.00
_cell.angle_beta   90.00
_cell.angle_gamma   90.00
#
_symmetry.space_group_name_H-M   'P 1'
#
loop_
_entity.id
_entity.type
_entity.pdbx_description
1 polymer ?
#
loop_
_entity_poly.entity_id
_entity_poly.type
_entity_poly.pdbx_seq_one_letter_code
_entity_poly.pdbx_strand_id
1 'polypeptide(L)'
;MCHIPVFCWISAAVLEKMLSQAESGEIPKTLTQMYTHFLILQTNIKHQKDYEKKVTDEDMVLKLGKLAFQQLMKGNLIFYDEDLRECGIAVTEAAVYSGLCTQIFREELGLYQGKVFCFVHLSLQEHLAALYVHLSFTVKRRNVFDQTIQRWLSKIFNQKKYNSLSELHQSALKNALKSENGHLDLFLRFLLGLSVESNQTLLGKLLTQTGNCSYNIEKTVQFIKQKIRENRSPEKSINLFHCLNELGDDSLIQEIQDYLKSGEIRETKLSSSQWSALVYVLLTSEQKMDVFDLKQFNGAQHTADDVLQNLLPVVKESRSVRLCGCNLTAQSCESLSSVL
;
A
#
# COMPACT_ATOMS: atom_id res chain seq x y z
N MET A 1 -2.04 10.50 -6.54
CA MET A 1 -1.24 9.39 -7.15
C MET A 1 -0.56 9.81 -8.45
N CYS A 2 -1.24 10.47 -9.38
CA CYS A 2 -0.70 10.80 -10.72
C CYS A 2 0.49 11.79 -10.76
N HIS A 3 0.92 12.36 -9.63
CA HIS A 3 2.16 13.14 -9.57
C HIS A 3 3.43 12.27 -9.70
N ILE A 4 3.31 10.95 -9.51
CA ILE A 4 4.40 10.00 -9.69
C ILE A 4 4.24 9.35 -11.08
N PRO A 5 5.25 9.40 -11.96
CA PRO A 5 5.13 8.95 -13.36
C PRO A 5 4.61 7.53 -13.53
N VAL A 6 5.09 6.57 -12.73
CA VAL A 6 4.63 5.18 -12.84
C VAL A 6 3.15 5.03 -12.47
N PHE A 7 2.67 5.77 -11.47
CA PHE A 7 1.25 5.74 -11.10
C PHE A 7 0.39 6.42 -12.17
N CYS A 8 0.87 7.51 -12.77
CA CYS A 8 0.20 8.14 -13.89
C CYS A 8 0.08 7.18 -15.09
N TRP A 9 1.16 6.48 -15.43
CA TRP A 9 1.17 5.48 -16.49
C TRP A 9 0.21 4.31 -16.22
N ILE A 10 0.24 3.74 -15.01
CA ILE A 10 -0.69 2.65 -14.61
C ILE A 10 -2.14 3.14 -14.71
N SER A 11 -2.45 4.32 -14.15
CA SER A 11 -3.80 4.87 -14.19
C SER A 11 -4.26 5.15 -15.63
N ALA A 12 -3.41 5.70 -16.48
CA ALA A 12 -3.73 5.93 -17.88
C ALA A 12 -4.02 4.62 -18.62
N ALA A 13 -3.16 3.61 -18.48
CA ALA A 13 -3.34 2.31 -19.13
C ALA A 13 -4.64 1.60 -18.71
N VAL A 14 -4.98 1.65 -17.42
CA VAL A 14 -6.21 1.06 -16.90
C VAL A 14 -7.43 1.83 -17.40
N LEU A 15 -7.45 3.16 -17.26
CA LEU A 15 -8.58 3.99 -17.66
C LEU A 15 -8.83 3.98 -19.17
N GLU A 16 -7.77 3.99 -19.99
CA GLU A 16 -7.89 3.87 -21.45
C GLU A 16 -8.60 2.58 -21.84
N LYS A 17 -8.25 1.46 -21.22
CA LYS A 17 -8.90 0.18 -21.51
C LYS A 17 -10.37 0.17 -21.08
N MET A 18 -10.66 0.68 -19.88
CA MET A 18 -12.01 0.69 -19.34
C MET A 18 -12.96 1.63 -20.12
N LEU A 19 -12.45 2.75 -20.63
CA LEU A 19 -13.25 3.72 -21.40
C LEU A 19 -13.41 3.33 -22.88
N SER A 20 -12.45 2.58 -23.43
CA SER A 20 -12.48 2.14 -24.84
C SER A 20 -13.35 0.91 -25.08
N GLN A 21 -13.53 0.05 -24.07
CA GLN A 21 -14.46 -1.06 -24.13
C GLN A 21 -15.81 -0.61 -23.56
N ALA A 22 -16.93 -1.10 -24.10
CA ALA A 22 -18.25 -0.93 -23.49
C ALA A 22 -18.38 -1.70 -22.15
N GLU A 23 -17.27 -1.93 -21.44
CA GLU A 23 -17.24 -2.44 -20.09
C GLU A 23 -17.64 -1.29 -19.17
N SER A 24 -18.93 -1.24 -18.80
CA SER A 24 -19.48 -0.35 -17.79
C SER A 24 -19.00 -0.69 -16.36
N GLY A 25 -17.71 -1.03 -16.20
CA GLY A 25 -17.11 -1.35 -14.92
C GLY A 25 -16.95 -0.11 -14.05
N GLU A 26 -17.10 -0.27 -12.74
CA GLU A 26 -16.80 0.82 -11.80
C GLU A 26 -15.32 1.23 -11.90
N ILE A 27 -15.07 2.53 -12.03
CA ILE A 27 -13.72 3.11 -12.00
C ILE A 27 -13.03 2.70 -10.68
N PRO A 28 -11.76 2.27 -10.70
CA PRO A 28 -11.04 1.89 -9.48
C PRO A 28 -10.98 3.04 -8.48
N LYS A 29 -11.46 2.80 -7.26
CA LYS A 29 -11.50 3.78 -6.15
C LYS A 29 -10.28 3.69 -5.26
N THR A 30 -9.63 2.52 -5.19
CA THR A 30 -8.45 2.29 -4.35
C THR A 30 -7.20 1.95 -5.15
N LEU A 31 -6.02 2.06 -4.52
CA LEU A 31 -4.76 1.70 -5.17
C LEU A 31 -4.75 0.20 -5.50
N THR A 32 -5.26 -0.64 -4.60
CA THR A 32 -5.30 -2.08 -4.83
C THR A 32 -6.17 -2.45 -6.01
N GLN A 33 -7.33 -1.82 -6.16
CA GLN A 33 -8.20 -2.02 -7.33
C GLN A 33 -7.47 -1.62 -8.61
N MET A 34 -6.84 -0.44 -8.62
CA MET A 34 -6.08 0.06 -9.77
C MET A 34 -5.00 -0.93 -10.22
N TYR A 35 -4.22 -1.47 -9.27
CA TYR A 35 -3.15 -2.44 -9.57
C TYR A 35 -3.70 -3.81 -10.01
N THR A 36 -4.81 -4.25 -9.43
CA THR A 36 -5.46 -5.51 -9.81
C THR A 36 -6.01 -5.42 -11.23
N HIS A 37 -6.62 -4.29 -11.61
CA HIS A 37 -7.04 -4.01 -12.98
C HIS A 37 -5.84 -3.97 -13.94
N PHE A 38 -4.75 -3.32 -13.53
CA PHE A 38 -3.52 -3.29 -14.32
C PHE A 38 -2.96 -4.70 -14.56
N LEU A 39 -2.96 -5.56 -13.55
CA LEU A 39 -2.52 -6.95 -13.69
C LEU A 39 -3.37 -7.72 -14.71
N ILE A 40 -4.70 -7.58 -14.66
CA ILE A 40 -5.63 -8.19 -15.62
C ILE A 40 -5.39 -7.67 -17.04
N LEU A 41 -5.10 -6.38 -17.19
CA LEU A 41 -4.75 -5.80 -18.48
C LEU A 41 -3.47 -6.44 -19.05
N GLN A 42 -2.44 -6.62 -18.22
CA GLN A 42 -1.18 -7.24 -18.66
C GLN A 42 -1.36 -8.70 -19.08
N THR A 43 -2.20 -9.47 -18.39
CA THR A 43 -2.52 -10.84 -18.81
C THR A 43 -3.29 -10.87 -20.13
N ASN A 44 -4.20 -9.92 -20.37
CA ASN A 44 -4.93 -9.81 -21.63
C ASN A 44 -4.01 -9.44 -22.82
N ILE A 45 -3.05 -8.52 -22.61
CA ILE A 45 -2.08 -8.14 -23.66
C ILE A 45 -1.20 -9.32 -24.06
N LYS A 46 -0.81 -10.17 -23.12
CA LYS A 46 -0.07 -11.41 -23.43
C LYS A 46 -0.84 -12.30 -24.41
N HIS A 47 -2.15 -12.48 -24.23
CA HIS A 47 -2.98 -13.31 -25.13
C HIS A 47 -3.02 -12.79 -26.57
N GLN A 48 -2.91 -11.48 -26.77
CA GLN A 48 -2.94 -10.88 -28.11
C GLN A 48 -1.63 -11.05 -28.88
N LYS A 49 -0.52 -11.34 -28.18
CA LYS A 49 0.82 -11.46 -28.79
C LYS A 49 1.21 -12.90 -29.17
N ASP A 50 0.27 -13.84 -29.09
CA ASP A 50 0.37 -15.24 -29.55
C ASP A 50 1.60 -16.01 -29.04
N TYR A 51 2.04 -15.71 -27.80
CA TYR A 51 3.11 -16.48 -27.14
C TYR A 51 2.60 -17.89 -26.82
N GLU A 52 3.43 -18.92 -27.10
CA GLU A 52 3.08 -20.34 -26.89
C GLU A 52 2.41 -20.59 -25.52
N LYS A 53 1.20 -21.18 -25.56
CA LYS A 53 0.32 -21.47 -24.41
C LYS A 53 0.83 -22.60 -23.49
N LYS A 54 2.07 -22.51 -23.01
CA LYS A 54 2.63 -23.50 -22.09
C LYS A 54 2.20 -23.29 -20.63
N VAL A 55 1.91 -22.05 -20.23
CA VAL A 55 1.60 -21.69 -18.83
C VAL A 55 0.33 -20.86 -18.75
N THR A 56 -0.60 -21.27 -17.86
CA THR A 56 -1.83 -20.52 -17.57
C THR A 56 -1.50 -19.20 -16.86
N ASP A 57 -2.31 -18.17 -17.05
CA ASP A 57 -2.06 -16.88 -16.39
C ASP A 57 -2.11 -17.00 -14.87
N GLU A 58 -3.00 -17.84 -14.36
CA GLU A 58 -3.09 -18.18 -12.94
C GLU A 58 -1.77 -18.74 -12.39
N ASP A 59 -1.17 -19.74 -13.06
CA ASP A 59 0.11 -20.32 -12.63
C ASP A 59 1.24 -19.29 -12.69
N MET A 60 1.29 -18.49 -13.76
CA MET A 60 2.35 -17.50 -13.93
C MET A 60 2.24 -16.33 -12.93
N VAL A 61 1.03 -15.84 -12.66
CA VAL A 61 0.79 -14.82 -11.62
C VAL A 61 1.19 -15.33 -10.25
N LEU A 62 0.90 -16.60 -9.93
CA LEU A 62 1.34 -17.23 -8.69
C LEU A 62 2.86 -17.33 -8.59
N LYS A 63 3.54 -17.75 -9.67
CA LYS A 63 5.00 -17.83 -9.72
C LYS A 63 5.68 -16.46 -9.59
N LEU A 64 5.19 -15.46 -10.33
CA LEU A 64 5.69 -14.08 -10.22
C LEU A 64 5.42 -13.51 -8.83
N GLY A 65 4.26 -13.78 -8.25
CA GLY A 65 3.93 -13.39 -6.88
C GLY A 65 4.85 -14.03 -5.84
N LYS A 66 5.20 -15.31 -6.00
CA LYS A 66 6.18 -16.01 -5.16
C LYS A 66 7.53 -15.31 -5.21
N LEU A 67 8.03 -15.05 -6.42
CA LEU A 67 9.29 -14.35 -6.64
C LEU A 67 9.26 -12.97 -5.99
N ALA A 68 8.20 -12.20 -6.25
CA ALA A 68 8.03 -10.86 -5.71
C ALA A 68 8.06 -10.85 -4.18
N PHE A 69 7.36 -11.80 -3.55
CA PHE A 69 7.36 -11.95 -2.10
C PHE A 69 8.74 -12.30 -1.55
N GLN A 70 9.42 -13.30 -2.13
CA GLN A 70 10.75 -13.69 -1.67
C GLN A 70 11.77 -12.54 -1.80
N GLN A 71 11.77 -11.83 -2.92
CA GLN A 71 12.69 -10.71 -3.13
C GLN A 71 12.34 -9.50 -2.25
N LEU A 72 11.05 -9.21 -2.03
CA LEU A 72 10.61 -8.14 -1.12
C LEU A 72 11.10 -8.41 0.31
N MET A 73 10.96 -9.65 0.79
CA MET A 73 11.40 -10.03 2.14
C MET A 73 12.93 -10.05 2.29
N LYS A 74 13.66 -10.26 1.19
CA LYS A 74 15.13 -10.14 1.14
C LYS A 74 15.59 -8.67 1.02
N GLY A 75 14.70 -7.73 0.69
CA GLY A 75 15.05 -6.34 0.39
C GLY A 75 15.68 -6.14 -0.98
N ASN A 76 15.48 -7.10 -1.91
CA ASN A 76 16.09 -7.10 -3.22
C ASN A 76 15.16 -6.46 -4.27
N LEU A 77 15.71 -5.55 -5.07
CA LEU A 77 15.04 -4.95 -6.23
C LEU A 77 15.44 -5.63 -7.55
N ILE A 78 16.62 -6.25 -7.57
CA ILE A 78 17.16 -7.00 -8.71
C ILE A 78 17.32 -8.47 -8.29
N PHE A 79 17.13 -9.37 -9.25
CA PHE A 79 17.25 -10.81 -9.05
C PHE A 79 17.82 -11.47 -10.31
N TYR A 80 18.26 -12.72 -10.16
CA TYR A 80 19.03 -13.45 -11.18
C TYR A 80 18.25 -14.65 -11.74
N ASP A 81 18.84 -15.34 -12.71
CA ASP A 81 18.25 -16.56 -13.31
C ASP A 81 17.97 -17.62 -12.24
N GLU A 82 18.84 -17.76 -11.25
CA GLU A 82 18.67 -18.70 -10.15
C GLU A 82 17.39 -18.43 -9.34
N ASP A 83 17.07 -17.16 -9.08
CA ASP A 83 15.86 -16.77 -8.36
C ASP A 83 14.59 -17.08 -9.17
N LEU A 84 14.63 -16.90 -10.50
CA LEU A 84 13.54 -17.26 -11.41
C LEU A 84 13.31 -18.78 -11.39
N ARG A 85 14.39 -19.57 -11.47
CA ARG A 85 14.34 -21.03 -11.45
C ARG A 85 13.83 -21.58 -10.12
N GLU A 86 14.21 -20.97 -8.99
CA GLU A 86 13.66 -21.33 -7.65
C GLU A 86 12.13 -21.13 -7.58
N CYS A 87 11.62 -20.17 -8.35
CA CYS A 87 10.19 -19.90 -8.49
C CYS A 87 9.51 -20.71 -9.61
N GLY A 88 10.25 -21.56 -10.33
CA GLY A 88 9.71 -22.35 -11.43
C GLY A 88 9.36 -21.53 -12.67
N ILE A 89 10.04 -20.40 -12.88
CA ILE A 89 9.88 -19.51 -14.04
C ILE A 89 11.07 -19.74 -14.97
N ALA A 90 10.80 -20.12 -16.22
CA ALA A 90 11.85 -20.16 -17.23
C ALA A 90 12.24 -18.73 -17.65
N VAL A 91 13.52 -18.47 -17.95
CA VAL A 91 13.99 -17.15 -18.41
C VAL A 91 13.18 -16.63 -19.61
N THR A 92 12.82 -17.54 -20.52
CA THR A 92 11.98 -17.21 -21.69
C THR A 92 10.57 -16.79 -21.30
N GLU A 93 10.01 -17.33 -20.22
CA GLU A 93 8.67 -16.98 -19.71
C GLU A 93 8.69 -15.62 -19.00
N ALA A 94 9.76 -15.30 -18.28
CA ALA A 94 9.92 -13.99 -17.64
C ALA A 94 9.93 -12.84 -18.66
N ALA A 95 10.58 -13.05 -19.82
CA ALA A 95 10.64 -12.06 -20.90
C ALA A 95 9.26 -11.76 -21.55
N VAL A 96 8.32 -12.71 -21.49
CA VAL A 96 6.97 -12.55 -22.05
C VAL A 96 6.15 -11.53 -21.26
N TYR A 97 6.43 -11.37 -19.97
CA TYR A 97 5.73 -10.44 -19.08
C TYR A 97 6.45 -9.11 -18.91
N SER A 98 6.97 -8.55 -20.01
CA SER A 98 7.67 -7.25 -20.04
C SER A 98 6.93 -6.09 -19.34
N GLY A 99 5.60 -6.13 -19.26
CA GLY A 99 4.80 -5.14 -18.53
C GLY A 99 4.81 -5.28 -16.99
N LEU A 100 5.32 -6.39 -16.46
CA LEU A 100 5.44 -6.67 -15.02
C LEU A 100 6.90 -6.84 -14.59
N CYS A 101 7.70 -7.54 -15.40
CA CYS A 101 9.11 -7.86 -15.14
C CYS A 101 9.94 -7.50 -16.38
N THR A 102 11.08 -6.85 -16.18
CA THR A 102 12.01 -6.51 -17.25
C THR A 102 13.36 -7.21 -17.07
N GLN A 103 13.93 -7.64 -18.19
CA GLN A 103 15.32 -8.09 -18.24
C GLN A 103 16.22 -6.87 -18.48
N ILE A 104 17.29 -6.78 -17.71
CA ILE A 104 18.36 -5.80 -17.86
C ILE A 104 19.66 -6.56 -18.16
N PHE A 105 20.44 -6.07 -19.11
CA PHE A 105 21.77 -6.61 -19.37
C PHE A 105 22.78 -5.91 -18.46
N ARG A 106 23.52 -6.68 -17.67
CA ARG A 106 24.67 -6.19 -16.90
C ARG A 106 25.95 -6.66 -17.58
N GLU A 107 26.76 -5.71 -18.01
CA GLU A 107 28.06 -6.00 -18.63
C GLU A 107 29.15 -5.90 -17.56
N GLU A 108 29.81 -7.01 -17.25
CA GLU A 108 30.94 -7.06 -16.32
C GLU A 108 32.25 -7.19 -17.14
N LEU A 109 33.09 -6.16 -17.07
CA LEU A 109 34.45 -6.09 -17.62
C LEU A 109 34.58 -6.45 -19.12
N GLY A 110 33.52 -6.31 -19.91
CA GLY A 110 33.51 -6.56 -21.36
C GLY A 110 33.62 -8.03 -21.78
N LEU A 111 33.59 -8.98 -20.84
CA LEU A 111 33.77 -10.42 -21.11
C LEU A 111 32.57 -11.27 -20.70
N TYR A 112 31.72 -10.79 -19.78
CA TYR A 112 30.50 -11.47 -19.34
C TYR A 112 29.31 -10.52 -19.37
N GLN A 113 28.29 -10.87 -20.15
CA GLN A 113 26.99 -10.18 -20.15
C GLN A 113 26.01 -10.99 -19.29
N GLY A 114 25.97 -10.68 -17.99
CA GLY A 114 25.02 -11.27 -17.06
C GLY A 114 23.60 -10.75 -17.31
N LYS A 115 22.61 -11.65 -17.29
CA LYS A 115 21.20 -11.24 -17.33
C LYS A 115 20.74 -11.01 -15.89
N VAL A 116 20.28 -9.79 -15.61
CA VAL A 116 19.62 -9.46 -14.35
C VAL A 116 18.18 -9.08 -14.64
N PHE A 117 17.31 -9.22 -13.65
CA PHE A 117 15.89 -8.98 -13.81
C PHE A 117 15.40 -8.09 -12.67
N CYS A 118 14.36 -7.32 -12.94
CA CYS A 118 13.64 -6.58 -11.91
C CYS A 118 12.17 -6.46 -12.29
N PHE A 119 11.32 -6.20 -11.31
CA PHE A 119 9.97 -5.72 -11.62
C PHE A 119 10.04 -4.31 -12.18
N VAL A 120 9.11 -3.96 -13.08
CA VAL A 120 9.07 -2.62 -13.72
C VAL A 120 9.07 -1.50 -12.67
N HIS A 121 8.47 -1.75 -11.51
CA HIS A 121 8.53 -0.85 -10.36
C HIS A 121 8.34 -1.62 -9.05
N LEU A 122 8.90 -1.11 -7.94
CA LEU A 122 8.78 -1.71 -6.61
C LEU A 122 7.32 -1.91 -6.18
N SER A 123 6.44 -0.96 -6.50
CA SER A 123 5.02 -1.10 -6.18
C SER A 123 4.35 -2.30 -6.87
N LEU A 124 4.80 -2.72 -8.04
CA LEU A 124 4.31 -3.93 -8.70
C LEU A 124 4.84 -5.18 -7.99
N GLN A 125 6.10 -5.16 -7.55
CA GLN A 125 6.65 -6.23 -6.70
C GLN A 125 5.86 -6.35 -5.39
N GLU A 126 5.57 -5.25 -4.72
CA GLU A 126 4.79 -5.24 -3.48
C GLU A 126 3.35 -5.72 -3.69
N HIS A 127 2.71 -5.31 -4.80
CA HIS A 127 1.36 -5.77 -5.16
C HIS A 127 1.32 -7.27 -5.43
N LEU A 128 2.25 -7.79 -6.25
CA LEU A 128 2.34 -9.21 -6.57
C LEU A 128 2.69 -10.05 -5.34
N ALA A 129 3.56 -9.54 -4.47
CA ALA A 129 3.88 -10.17 -3.19
C ALA A 129 2.64 -10.25 -2.29
N ALA A 130 1.87 -9.16 -2.18
CA ALA A 130 0.64 -9.13 -1.39
C ALA A 130 -0.42 -10.09 -1.95
N LEU A 131 -0.57 -10.13 -3.27
CA LEU A 131 -1.45 -11.06 -3.97
C LEU A 131 -1.05 -12.50 -3.67
N TYR A 132 0.24 -12.83 -3.77
CA TYR A 132 0.73 -14.16 -3.46
C TYR A 132 0.40 -14.59 -2.02
N VAL A 133 0.63 -13.71 -1.05
CA VAL A 133 0.30 -13.99 0.36
C VAL A 133 -1.20 -14.17 0.55
N HIS A 134 -2.02 -13.30 -0.05
CA HIS A 134 -3.47 -13.37 0.02
C HIS A 134 -4.00 -14.70 -0.58
N LEU A 135 -3.62 -15.03 -1.81
CA LEU A 135 -4.04 -16.27 -2.48
C LEU A 135 -3.54 -17.51 -1.74
N SER A 136 -2.29 -17.47 -1.27
CA SER A 136 -1.74 -18.56 -0.48
C SER A 136 -2.48 -18.76 0.83
N PHE A 137 -3.14 -17.74 1.38
CA PHE A 137 -3.97 -17.89 2.56
C PHE A 137 -5.38 -18.40 2.22
N THR A 138 -6.01 -17.86 1.17
CA THR A 138 -7.39 -18.17 0.79
C THR A 138 -7.55 -19.51 0.05
N VAL A 139 -6.59 -19.88 -0.82
CA VAL A 139 -6.60 -21.13 -1.60
C VAL A 139 -6.15 -22.34 -0.74
N LYS A 140 -5.32 -22.12 0.30
CA LYS A 140 -4.83 -23.20 1.20
C LYS A 140 -5.89 -23.92 2.03
N ARG A 141 -7.15 -23.50 2.02
CA ARG A 141 -8.23 -24.30 2.63
C ARG A 141 -8.58 -25.56 1.83
N ARG A 142 -8.01 -25.79 0.62
CA ARG A 142 -8.29 -27.00 -0.16
C ARG A 142 -7.12 -27.83 -0.69
N ASN A 143 -5.91 -27.30 -0.96
CA ASN A 143 -4.80 -28.18 -1.41
C ASN A 143 -3.38 -27.57 -1.29
N VAL A 144 -2.42 -28.51 -1.34
CA VAL A 144 -0.93 -28.57 -1.34
C VAL A 144 -0.14 -27.37 -1.93
N PHE A 145 -0.50 -26.12 -1.66
CA PHE A 145 0.40 -24.99 -1.94
C PHE A 145 1.19 -24.59 -0.69
N ASP A 146 2.35 -25.25 -0.60
CA ASP A 146 3.63 -24.75 -0.10
C ASP A 146 3.80 -24.53 1.42
N GLN A 147 4.39 -25.53 2.08
CA GLN A 147 5.00 -25.42 3.42
C GLN A 147 6.07 -24.33 3.47
N THR A 148 6.68 -23.96 2.34
CA THR A 148 7.72 -22.91 2.26
C THR A 148 7.16 -21.55 2.59
N ILE A 149 5.98 -21.19 2.11
CA ILE A 149 5.33 -19.92 2.50
C ILE A 149 4.98 -19.96 3.98
N GLN A 150 4.42 -21.05 4.50
CA GLN A 150 4.11 -21.10 5.93
C GLN A 150 5.36 -20.99 6.78
N ARG A 151 6.46 -21.61 6.36
CA ARG A 151 7.78 -21.50 7.00
C ARG A 151 8.34 -20.08 6.89
N TRP A 152 8.25 -19.44 5.73
CA TRP A 152 8.65 -18.05 5.52
C TRP A 152 7.80 -17.09 6.34
N LEU A 153 6.47 -17.19 6.24
CA LEU A 153 5.55 -16.41 7.05
C LEU A 153 5.78 -16.66 8.54
N SER A 154 5.99 -17.90 8.99
CA SER A 154 6.28 -18.20 10.39
C SER A 154 7.62 -17.60 10.85
N LYS A 155 8.62 -17.54 9.96
CA LYS A 155 9.93 -16.94 10.21
C LYS A 155 9.88 -15.41 10.25
N ILE A 156 9.13 -14.79 9.34
CA ILE A 156 8.98 -13.34 9.24
C ILE A 156 8.05 -12.81 10.34
N PHE A 157 6.93 -13.50 10.53
CA PHE A 157 5.84 -13.03 11.38
C PHE A 157 5.79 -13.70 12.76
N ASN A 158 6.74 -14.59 13.08
CA ASN A 158 6.86 -15.28 14.37
C ASN A 158 5.57 -15.99 14.85
N GLN A 159 4.82 -16.58 13.91
CA GLN A 159 3.53 -17.25 14.20
C GLN A 159 3.51 -18.69 13.69
N LYS A 160 3.19 -19.64 14.59
CA LYS A 160 3.18 -21.09 14.29
C LYS A 160 2.10 -21.48 13.27
N LYS A 161 0.96 -20.80 13.25
CA LYS A 161 -0.11 -20.95 12.25
C LYS A 161 -1.09 -19.78 12.36
N TYR A 162 -1.58 -19.31 11.21
CA TYR A 162 -2.67 -18.35 11.13
C TYR A 162 -3.99 -19.09 10.99
N ASN A 163 -4.94 -18.81 11.88
CA ASN A 163 -6.25 -19.45 11.89
C ASN A 163 -7.32 -18.59 11.22
N SER A 164 -7.09 -17.28 11.11
CA SER A 164 -7.98 -16.33 10.44
C SER A 164 -7.22 -15.30 9.62
N LEU A 165 -7.89 -14.70 8.63
CA LEU A 165 -7.31 -13.63 7.82
C LEU A 165 -7.02 -12.38 8.66
N SER A 166 -7.85 -12.12 9.68
CA SER A 166 -7.60 -11.02 10.63
C SER A 166 -6.29 -11.23 11.41
N GLU A 167 -5.95 -12.46 11.81
CA GLU A 167 -4.66 -12.73 12.45
C GLU A 167 -3.48 -12.47 11.49
N LEU A 168 -3.62 -12.84 10.22
CA LEU A 168 -2.63 -12.53 9.18
C LEU A 168 -2.44 -11.02 9.04
N HIS A 169 -3.54 -10.27 8.94
CA HIS A 169 -3.51 -8.81 8.84
C HIS A 169 -2.87 -8.14 10.06
N GLN A 170 -3.26 -8.56 11.27
CA GLN A 170 -2.67 -8.02 12.49
C GLN A 170 -1.17 -8.27 12.56
N SER A 171 -0.70 -9.42 12.07
CA SER A 171 0.72 -9.75 12.03
C SER A 171 1.48 -8.98 10.96
N ALA A 172 0.91 -8.85 9.76
CA ALA A 172 1.43 -8.00 8.69
C ALA A 172 1.58 -6.55 9.16
N LEU A 173 0.55 -6.02 9.80
CA LEU A 173 0.53 -4.67 10.35
C LEU A 173 1.59 -4.47 11.43
N LYS A 174 1.75 -5.42 12.36
CA LYS A 174 2.80 -5.37 13.39
C LYS A 174 4.20 -5.33 12.78
N ASN A 175 4.44 -6.02 11.67
CA ASN A 175 5.74 -6.04 11.02
C ASN A 175 6.00 -4.77 10.21
N ALA A 176 5.00 -4.26 9.49
CA ALA A 176 5.12 -2.95 8.84
C ALA A 176 5.42 -1.84 9.85
N LEU A 177 4.72 -1.81 11.00
CA LEU A 177 5.00 -0.84 12.07
C LEU A 177 6.38 -0.99 12.73
N LYS A 178 6.99 -2.18 12.70
CA LYS A 178 8.36 -2.41 13.17
C LYS A 178 9.41 -2.04 12.15
N SER A 179 9.04 -1.96 10.87
CA SER A 179 9.94 -1.53 9.82
C SER A 179 10.41 -0.10 10.08
N GLU A 180 11.71 0.13 9.98
CA GLU A 180 12.31 1.45 10.16
C GLU A 180 12.17 2.30 8.91
N ASN A 181 12.27 1.69 7.72
CA ASN A 181 12.25 2.38 6.43
C ASN A 181 10.92 2.26 5.67
N GLY A 182 9.88 1.67 6.28
CA GLY A 182 8.55 1.56 5.69
C GLY A 182 8.46 0.64 4.46
N HIS A 183 9.46 -0.22 4.20
CA HIS A 183 9.50 -1.08 3.01
C HIS A 183 8.36 -2.11 2.88
N LEU A 184 7.50 -2.22 3.90
CA LEU A 184 6.32 -3.10 3.92
C LEU A 184 5.01 -2.32 3.88
N ASP A 185 5.05 -0.99 3.80
CA ASP A 185 3.88 -0.13 3.91
C ASP A 185 2.93 -0.32 2.73
N LEU A 186 3.46 -0.29 1.50
CA LEU A 186 2.63 -0.47 0.31
C LEU A 186 2.18 -1.93 0.15
N PHE A 187 3.06 -2.89 0.45
CA PHE A 187 2.69 -4.30 0.58
C PHE A 187 1.50 -4.51 1.54
N LEU A 188 1.53 -3.88 2.72
CA LEU A 188 0.45 -3.98 3.71
C LEU A 188 -0.86 -3.43 3.15
N ARG A 189 -0.81 -2.25 2.52
CA ARG A 189 -1.98 -1.62 1.87
C ARG A 189 -2.62 -2.56 0.85
N PHE A 190 -1.81 -3.14 -0.03
CA PHE A 190 -2.29 -4.10 -1.02
C PHE A 190 -2.88 -5.35 -0.37
N LEU A 191 -2.22 -5.93 0.63
CA LEU A 191 -2.70 -7.15 1.31
C LEU A 191 -4.07 -6.95 1.94
N LEU A 192 -4.29 -5.78 2.57
CA LEU A 192 -5.56 -5.41 3.15
C LEU A 192 -6.62 -5.16 2.08
N GLY A 193 -6.30 -4.39 1.04
CA GLY A 193 -7.23 -4.08 -0.05
C GLY A 193 -7.71 -5.33 -0.81
N LEU A 194 -6.82 -6.32 -1.02
CA LEU A 194 -7.14 -7.60 -1.68
C LEU A 194 -8.18 -8.41 -0.89
N SER A 195 -8.34 -8.11 0.39
CA SER A 195 -9.28 -8.80 1.28
C SER A 195 -10.70 -8.24 1.21
N VAL A 196 -10.93 -7.16 0.47
CA VAL A 196 -12.25 -6.56 0.24
C VAL A 196 -12.95 -7.24 -0.93
N GLU A 197 -14.28 -7.39 -0.83
CA GLU A 197 -15.13 -8.10 -1.80
C GLU A 197 -14.98 -7.60 -3.24
N SER A 198 -14.86 -6.29 -3.44
CA SER A 198 -14.69 -5.69 -4.77
C SER A 198 -13.42 -6.16 -5.47
N ASN A 199 -12.29 -6.24 -4.76
CA ASN A 199 -11.04 -6.80 -5.27
C ASN A 199 -11.13 -8.31 -5.49
N GLN A 200 -11.83 -9.05 -4.63
CA GLN A 200 -12.00 -10.49 -4.80
C GLN A 200 -12.84 -10.84 -6.02
N THR A 201 -13.90 -10.07 -6.26
CA THR A 201 -14.72 -10.19 -7.47
C THR A 201 -13.88 -9.94 -8.71
N LEU A 202 -13.00 -8.93 -8.67
CA LEU A 202 -12.07 -8.62 -9.74
C LEU A 202 -11.04 -9.74 -9.96
N LEU A 203 -10.46 -10.28 -8.88
CA LEU A 203 -9.53 -11.42 -8.92
C LEU A 203 -10.18 -12.69 -9.48
N GLY A 204 -11.48 -12.87 -9.30
CA GLY A 204 -12.24 -13.98 -9.91
C GLY A 204 -12.21 -13.96 -11.44
N LYS A 205 -11.91 -12.81 -12.08
CA LYS A 205 -11.68 -12.73 -13.53
C LYS A 205 -10.31 -13.30 -13.95
N LEU A 206 -9.36 -13.32 -13.02
CA LEU A 206 -7.98 -13.75 -13.25
C LEU A 206 -7.74 -15.19 -12.78
N LEU A 207 -8.43 -15.62 -11.72
CA LEU A 207 -8.18 -16.85 -10.99
C LEU A 207 -9.47 -17.65 -10.86
N THR A 208 -9.42 -18.93 -11.27
CA THR A 208 -10.62 -19.78 -11.32
C THR A 208 -11.08 -20.28 -9.95
N GLN A 209 -10.26 -20.12 -8.91
CA GLN A 209 -10.54 -20.61 -7.56
C GLN A 209 -10.22 -19.58 -6.47
N THR A 210 -11.20 -18.75 -6.10
CA THR A 210 -11.16 -18.00 -4.84
C THR A 210 -11.94 -18.77 -3.78
N GLY A 211 -11.25 -19.24 -2.73
CA GLY A 211 -11.90 -19.92 -1.61
C GLY A 211 -12.72 -18.94 -0.76
N ASN A 212 -13.90 -19.38 -0.29
CA ASN A 212 -14.68 -18.61 0.69
C ASN A 212 -13.93 -18.54 2.04
N CYS A 213 -13.32 -17.40 2.33
CA CYS A 213 -12.83 -17.10 3.67
C CYS A 213 -13.86 -16.32 4.48
N SER A 214 -13.88 -16.54 5.79
CA SER A 214 -14.59 -15.65 6.71
C SER A 214 -13.77 -14.36 6.80
N TYR A 215 -14.21 -13.35 6.07
CA TYR A 215 -13.64 -12.00 6.10
C TYR A 215 -14.24 -11.24 7.28
N ASN A 216 -13.56 -11.23 8.44
CA ASN A 216 -13.90 -10.29 9.50
C ASN A 216 -13.02 -9.06 9.35
N ILE A 217 -13.43 -8.16 8.44
CA ILE A 217 -12.71 -6.93 8.12
C ILE A 217 -12.81 -5.96 9.30
N GLU A 218 -13.94 -5.95 10.01
CA GLU A 218 -14.22 -5.08 11.15
C GLU A 218 -13.16 -5.23 12.25
N LYS A 219 -12.77 -6.46 12.60
CA LYS A 219 -11.68 -6.70 13.57
C LYS A 219 -10.36 -6.10 13.11
N THR A 220 -10.08 -6.14 11.81
CA THR A 220 -8.87 -5.56 11.23
C THR A 220 -8.93 -4.03 11.30
N VAL A 221 -10.07 -3.43 10.93
CA VAL A 221 -10.33 -1.99 11.00
C VAL A 221 -10.17 -1.47 12.43
N GLN A 222 -10.79 -2.13 13.41
CA GLN A 222 -10.69 -1.74 14.82
C GLN A 222 -9.25 -1.83 15.33
N PHE A 223 -8.50 -2.86 14.92
CA PHE A 223 -7.09 -2.97 15.25
C PHE A 223 -6.24 -1.85 14.64
N ILE A 224 -6.52 -1.45 13.39
CA ILE A 224 -5.85 -0.31 12.75
C ILE A 224 -6.14 0.99 13.52
N LYS A 225 -7.41 1.26 13.86
CA LYS A 225 -7.81 2.46 14.63
C LYS A 225 -7.15 2.50 16.01
N GLN A 226 -7.05 1.35 16.68
CA GLN A 226 -6.30 1.23 17.93
C GLN A 226 -4.81 1.58 17.70
N LYS A 227 -4.19 1.06 16.64
CA LYS A 227 -2.79 1.34 16.34
C LYS A 227 -2.53 2.79 15.99
N ILE A 228 -3.43 3.46 15.28
CA ILE A 228 -3.36 4.91 15.05
C ILE A 228 -3.34 5.68 16.39
N ARG A 229 -4.21 5.30 17.34
CA ARG A 229 -4.28 5.95 18.67
C ARG A 229 -3.00 5.79 19.48
N GLU A 230 -2.34 4.63 19.36
CA GLU A 230 -1.12 4.29 20.10
C GLU A 230 0.16 4.82 19.43
N ASN A 231 0.12 5.11 18.13
CA ASN A 231 1.31 5.40 17.34
C ASN A 231 1.73 6.86 17.47
N ARG A 232 3.04 7.09 17.64
CA ARG A 232 3.63 8.43 17.76
C ARG A 232 4.31 8.91 16.49
N SER A 233 4.53 8.04 15.50
CA SER A 233 5.13 8.43 14.21
C SER A 233 4.03 8.88 13.25
N PRO A 234 4.05 10.15 12.81
CA PRO A 234 3.12 10.67 11.82
C PRO A 234 3.12 9.86 10.52
N GLU A 235 4.31 9.47 10.03
CA GLU A 235 4.50 8.72 8.79
C GLU A 235 3.81 7.36 8.86
N LYS A 236 4.00 6.64 9.97
CA LYS A 236 3.35 5.34 10.20
C LYS A 236 1.84 5.50 10.36
N SER A 237 1.36 6.55 11.04
CA SER A 237 -0.06 6.84 11.14
C SER A 237 -0.70 7.15 9.78
N ILE A 238 -0.01 7.90 8.91
CA ILE A 238 -0.44 8.17 7.54
C ILE A 238 -0.59 6.87 6.74
N ASN A 239 0.37 5.94 6.85
CA ASN A 239 0.24 4.63 6.21
C ASN A 239 -0.98 3.84 6.74
N LEU A 240 -1.27 3.91 8.05
CA LEU A 240 -2.45 3.26 8.63
C LEU A 240 -3.77 3.88 8.12
N PHE A 241 -3.84 5.19 7.88
CA PHE A 241 -4.99 5.81 7.22
C PHE A 241 -5.14 5.35 5.76
N HIS A 242 -4.04 5.23 5.02
CA HIS A 242 -4.10 4.62 3.70
C HIS A 242 -4.60 3.16 3.74
N CYS A 243 -4.23 2.39 4.77
CA CYS A 243 -4.76 1.05 4.99
C CYS A 243 -6.28 1.05 5.26
N LEU A 244 -6.80 2.00 6.05
CA LEU A 244 -8.24 2.17 6.26
C LEU A 244 -8.97 2.49 4.95
N ASN A 245 -8.40 3.36 4.12
CA ASN A 245 -8.96 3.68 2.80
C ASN A 245 -9.01 2.47 1.86
N GLU A 246 -7.97 1.63 1.85
CA GLU A 246 -8.01 0.37 1.08
C GLU A 246 -9.10 -0.60 1.57
N LEU A 247 -9.47 -0.52 2.85
CA LEU A 247 -10.56 -1.29 3.45
C LEU A 247 -11.94 -0.60 3.31
N GLY A 248 -11.99 0.60 2.74
CA GLY A 248 -13.22 1.38 2.61
C GLY A 248 -13.76 1.99 3.91
N ASP A 249 -12.94 2.12 4.96
CA ASP A 249 -13.30 2.86 6.18
C ASP A 249 -12.72 4.27 6.14
N ASP A 250 -13.58 5.26 5.93
CA ASP A 250 -13.24 6.69 5.93
C ASP A 250 -13.81 7.45 7.14
N SER A 251 -14.38 6.73 8.11
CA SER A 251 -15.15 7.31 9.23
C SER A 251 -14.39 8.41 10.01
N LEU A 252 -13.12 8.19 10.34
CA LEU A 252 -12.29 9.19 11.04
C LEU A 252 -11.94 10.39 10.14
N ILE A 253 -11.82 10.16 8.83
CA ILE A 253 -11.51 11.21 7.86
C ILE A 253 -12.75 12.08 7.65
N GLN A 254 -13.93 11.48 7.50
CA GLN A 254 -15.19 12.21 7.33
C GLN A 254 -15.48 13.09 8.55
N GLU A 255 -15.33 12.56 9.76
CA GLU A 255 -15.52 13.34 10.99
C GLU A 255 -14.64 14.60 11.03
N ILE A 256 -13.35 14.47 10.68
CA ILE A 256 -12.44 15.61 10.60
C ILE A 256 -12.80 16.58 9.47
N GLN A 257 -13.16 16.07 8.29
CA GLN A 257 -13.57 16.92 7.18
C GLN A 257 -14.83 17.72 7.51
N ASP A 258 -15.77 17.13 8.26
CA ASP A 258 -16.97 17.82 8.71
C ASP A 258 -16.63 18.94 9.71
N TYR A 259 -15.74 18.69 10.69
CA TYR A 259 -15.24 19.74 11.58
C TYR A 259 -14.52 20.89 10.86
N LEU A 260 -13.78 20.59 9.79
CA LEU A 260 -13.12 21.60 8.97
C LEU A 260 -14.12 22.44 8.17
N LYS A 261 -15.18 21.81 7.63
CA LYS A 261 -16.24 22.51 6.87
C LYS A 261 -17.14 23.34 7.77
N SER A 262 -17.47 22.85 8.96
CA SER A 262 -18.33 23.53 9.94
C SER A 262 -17.59 24.62 10.73
N GLY A 263 -16.25 24.56 10.78
CA GLY A 263 -15.43 25.46 11.61
C GLY A 263 -15.32 25.02 13.07
N GLU A 264 -15.96 23.91 13.45
CA GLU A 264 -15.98 23.34 14.81
C GLU A 264 -14.62 22.78 15.24
N ILE A 265 -13.63 22.71 14.33
CA ILE A 265 -12.28 22.21 14.62
C ILE A 265 -11.61 22.97 15.78
N ARG A 266 -11.97 24.23 16.01
CA ARG A 266 -11.45 25.09 17.10
C ARG A 266 -12.19 24.87 18.42
N GLU A 267 -13.43 24.42 18.35
CA GLU A 267 -14.34 24.26 19.49
C GLU A 267 -14.29 22.83 20.04
N THR A 268 -13.79 21.88 19.25
CA THR A 268 -13.80 20.46 19.56
C THR A 268 -12.50 19.98 20.21
N LYS A 269 -12.64 19.20 21.28
CA LYS A 269 -11.50 18.51 21.91
C LYS A 269 -11.17 17.23 21.14
N LEU A 270 -10.20 17.32 20.23
CA LEU A 270 -9.75 16.18 19.42
C LEU A 270 -9.00 15.13 20.26
N SER A 271 -9.30 13.86 20.00
CA SER A 271 -8.53 12.71 20.46
C SER A 271 -7.22 12.53 19.68
N SER A 272 -6.29 11.70 20.17
CA SER A 272 -5.03 11.37 19.48
C SER A 272 -5.24 10.88 18.03
N SER A 273 -6.25 10.01 17.82
CA SER A 273 -6.60 9.52 16.49
C SER A 273 -7.19 10.60 15.58
N GLN A 274 -7.93 11.55 16.14
CA GLN A 274 -8.49 12.68 15.40
C GLN A 274 -7.42 13.71 15.02
N TRP A 275 -6.44 13.99 15.90
CA TRP A 275 -5.26 14.77 15.54
C TRP A 275 -4.48 14.14 14.39
N SER A 276 -4.26 12.82 14.46
CA SER A 276 -3.60 12.07 13.39
C SER A 276 -4.40 12.12 12.07
N ALA A 277 -5.74 12.06 12.16
CA ALA A 277 -6.63 12.20 11.01
C ALA A 277 -6.58 13.61 10.42
N LEU A 278 -6.52 14.65 11.25
CA LEU A 278 -6.33 16.03 10.80
C LEU A 278 -5.02 16.22 10.06
N VAL A 279 -3.91 15.73 10.60
CA VAL A 279 -2.61 15.74 9.90
C VAL A 279 -2.74 15.03 8.55
N TYR A 280 -3.35 13.84 8.51
CA TYR A 280 -3.56 13.09 7.28
C TYR A 280 -4.37 13.90 6.24
N VAL A 281 -5.51 14.47 6.65
CA VAL A 281 -6.37 15.28 5.76
C VAL A 281 -5.63 16.48 5.21
N LEU A 282 -4.89 17.21 6.05
CA LEU A 282 -4.16 18.41 5.63
C LEU A 282 -3.01 18.08 4.66
N LEU A 283 -2.28 16.98 4.88
CA LEU A 283 -1.17 16.54 4.02
C LEU A 283 -1.61 15.87 2.71
N THR A 284 -2.81 15.30 2.68
CA THR A 284 -3.33 14.59 1.48
C THR A 284 -4.34 15.41 0.67
N SER A 285 -4.71 16.60 1.15
CA SER A 285 -5.57 17.54 0.41
C SER A 285 -4.93 17.95 -0.92
N GLU A 286 -5.75 18.04 -1.98
CA GLU A 286 -5.32 18.55 -3.29
C GLU A 286 -4.97 20.05 -3.23
N GLN A 287 -5.57 20.77 -2.29
CA GLN A 287 -5.23 22.16 -2.02
C GLN A 287 -3.94 22.19 -1.21
N LYS A 288 -2.81 22.46 -1.87
CA LYS A 288 -1.55 22.72 -1.18
C LYS A 288 -1.75 23.86 -0.20
N MET A 289 -1.55 23.58 1.09
CA MET A 289 -1.48 24.62 2.11
C MET A 289 -0.12 25.31 1.98
N ASP A 290 0.00 26.23 1.02
CA ASP A 290 1.20 27.05 0.82
C ASP A 290 1.52 27.90 2.06
N VAL A 291 0.48 28.24 2.84
CA VAL A 291 0.59 28.97 4.10
C VAL A 291 -0.16 28.20 5.19
N PHE A 292 0.56 27.68 6.17
CA PHE A 292 -0.03 27.16 7.40
C PHE A 292 -0.32 28.31 8.37
N ASP A 293 -1.56 28.46 8.82
CA ASP A 293 -1.94 29.46 9.82
C ASP A 293 -2.45 28.77 11.08
N LEU A 294 -1.65 28.82 12.16
CA LEU A 294 -1.96 28.16 13.41
C LEU A 294 -3.26 28.69 14.04
N LYS A 295 -3.64 29.94 13.76
CA LYS A 295 -4.90 30.49 14.28
C LYS A 295 -6.10 29.68 13.83
N GLN A 296 -6.09 29.10 12.63
CA GLN A 296 -7.23 28.33 12.11
C GLN A 296 -7.57 27.11 12.97
N PHE A 297 -6.59 26.59 13.71
CA PHE A 297 -6.74 25.40 14.57
C PHE A 297 -6.69 25.74 16.07
N ASN A 298 -6.14 26.90 16.42
CA ASN A 298 -6.08 27.36 17.81
C ASN A 298 -7.48 27.74 18.32
N GLY A 299 -7.90 27.13 19.41
CA GLY A 299 -9.21 27.32 20.03
C GLY A 299 -9.18 27.01 21.53
N ALA A 300 -10.30 27.19 22.23
CA ALA A 300 -10.32 27.20 23.70
C ALA A 300 -9.99 25.86 24.37
N GLN A 301 -10.05 24.75 23.63
CA GLN A 301 -9.88 23.40 24.17
C GLN A 301 -8.42 22.89 24.20
N HIS A 302 -7.48 23.60 23.55
CA HIS A 302 -6.08 23.22 23.45
C HIS A 302 -5.16 24.44 23.60
N THR A 303 -3.93 24.25 24.06
CA THR A 303 -2.95 25.34 24.03
C THR A 303 -2.38 25.51 22.62
N ALA A 304 -1.88 26.70 22.30
CA ALA A 304 -1.26 26.94 20.99
C ALA A 304 -0.04 26.02 20.77
N ASP A 305 0.74 25.75 21.83
CA ASP A 305 1.86 24.81 21.82
C ASP A 305 1.41 23.36 21.52
N ASP A 306 0.31 22.90 22.12
CA ASP A 306 -0.23 21.56 21.86
C ASP A 306 -0.69 21.39 20.40
N VAL A 307 -1.39 22.40 19.87
CA VAL A 307 -1.86 22.38 18.48
C VAL A 307 -0.67 22.37 17.53
N LEU A 308 0.34 23.20 17.79
CA LEU A 308 1.56 23.26 16.99
C LEU A 308 2.30 21.92 17.03
N GLN A 309 2.42 21.30 18.20
CA GLN A 309 3.09 20.01 18.35
C GLN A 309 2.39 18.91 17.56
N ASN A 310 1.06 18.85 17.60
CA ASN A 310 0.30 17.84 16.85
C ASN A 310 0.34 18.08 15.33
N LEU A 311 0.43 19.34 14.90
CA LEU A 311 0.45 19.73 13.48
C LEU A 311 1.85 19.97 12.92
N LEU A 312 2.90 19.65 13.68
CA LEU A 312 4.29 19.79 13.26
C LEU A 312 4.62 19.12 11.91
N PRO A 313 4.05 17.94 11.56
CA PRO A 313 4.24 17.35 10.23
C PRO A 313 3.69 18.22 9.10
N VAL A 314 2.57 18.93 9.33
CA VAL A 314 1.98 19.86 8.35
C VAL A 314 2.86 21.10 8.22
N VAL A 315 3.38 21.61 9.34
CA VAL A 315 4.32 22.75 9.36
C VAL A 315 5.56 22.46 8.52
N LYS A 316 6.14 21.26 8.67
CA LYS A 316 7.33 20.82 7.91
C LYS A 316 7.11 20.82 6.40
N GLU A 317 5.94 20.41 5.94
CA GLU A 317 5.59 20.35 4.51
C GLU A 317 5.04 21.68 3.95
N SER A 318 4.83 22.68 4.82
CA SER A 318 4.29 23.98 4.43
C SER A 318 5.38 24.91 3.93
N ARG A 319 5.09 25.69 2.88
CA ARG A 319 6.03 26.68 2.34
C ARG A 319 6.25 27.88 3.27
N SER A 320 5.21 28.26 4.02
CA SER A 320 5.28 29.36 4.99
C SER A 320 4.32 29.12 6.16
N VAL A 321 4.65 29.68 7.32
CA VAL A 321 3.96 29.40 8.58
C VAL A 321 3.63 30.73 9.27
N ARG A 322 2.36 30.94 9.63
CA ARG A 322 1.88 32.12 10.37
C ARG A 322 1.58 31.74 11.82
N LEU A 323 2.39 32.31 12.71
CA LEU A 323 2.31 32.09 14.16
C LEU A 323 2.01 33.38 14.94
N CYS A 324 1.91 34.52 14.26
CA CYS A 324 1.76 35.82 14.91
C CYS A 324 0.47 35.90 15.73
N GLY A 325 0.55 36.35 16.98
CA GLY A 325 -0.62 36.44 17.87
C GLY A 325 -1.21 35.08 18.26
N CYS A 326 -0.43 34.01 18.16
CA CYS A 326 -0.68 32.76 18.88
C CYS A 326 0.17 32.82 20.15
N ASN A 327 -0.43 32.63 21.33
CA ASN A 327 0.24 32.74 22.63
C ASN A 327 1.20 31.56 22.88
N LEU A 328 2.18 31.37 21.99
CA LEU A 328 3.15 30.28 22.00
C LEU A 328 4.23 30.54 23.06
N THR A 329 4.72 29.45 23.65
CA THR A 329 5.78 29.50 24.66
C THR A 329 7.14 29.08 24.10
N ALA A 330 8.18 29.06 24.95
CA ALA A 330 9.50 28.57 24.58
C ALA A 330 9.50 27.10 24.11
N GLN A 331 8.54 26.28 24.57
CA GLN A 331 8.38 24.90 24.12
C GLN A 331 8.14 24.82 22.61
N SER A 332 7.32 25.72 22.06
CA SER A 332 7.06 25.80 20.63
C SER A 332 8.33 26.07 19.80
N CYS A 333 9.28 26.85 20.34
CA CYS A 333 10.53 27.13 19.65
C CYS A 333 11.39 25.86 19.47
N GLU A 334 11.43 24.98 20.48
CA GLU A 334 12.14 23.71 20.39
C GLU A 334 11.51 22.81 19.32
N SER A 335 10.18 22.66 19.33
CA SER A 335 9.45 21.89 18.33
C SER A 335 9.68 22.42 16.92
N LEU A 336 9.58 23.73 16.70
CA LEU A 336 9.83 24.35 15.41
C LEU A 336 11.27 24.16 14.93
N SER A 337 12.25 24.27 15.83
CA SER A 337 13.67 24.07 15.48
C SER A 337 13.97 22.67 14.95
N SER A 338 13.14 21.68 15.27
CA SER A 338 13.30 20.30 14.77
C SER A 338 12.82 20.10 13.33
N VAL A 339 12.07 21.06 12.76
CA VAL A 339 11.42 20.93 11.44
C VAL A 339 11.66 22.11 10.48
N LEU A 340 12.23 23.22 10.96
CA LEU A 340 12.77 24.32 10.16
C LEU A 340 14.23 24.05 9.80
#